data_AF-A0A0G0M7P6-F1
#
_entry.id   AF-A0A0G0M7P6-F1
#
_cell.length_a   1.000
_cell.length_b   1.000
_cell.length_c   1.000
_cell.angle_alpha   90.00
_cell.angle_beta   90.00
_cell.angle_gamma   90.00
#
_symmetry.space_group_name_H-M   'P 1'
#
loop_
_entity.id
_entity.type
_entity.pdbx_description
1 polymer ?
#
loop_
_entity_poly.entity_id
_entity_poly.type
_entity_poly.pdbx_seq_one_letter_code
_entity_poly.pdbx_strand_id
1 'polypeptide(L)'
;MKTYAFIDASNLFYGGEKNLGWKIDYQKLLYYLKEKYEVSRIFYFGDIELHGFKFDYLKEETVPVEKAKSYLSTLIKERGGKLTEAMLLLINRHLQRARFYSKLQEFGYDLHLKPVKLYEQEDGTTKRKANCDVDMTFHLMKEKDNRSGPWPTSR
;
A
#
# COMPACT_ATOMS: atom_id res chain seq x y z
N MET A 1 -2.10 6.80 26.39
CA MET A 1 -2.69 7.40 25.17
C MET A 1 -2.46 6.43 24.02
N LYS A 2 -3.43 6.18 23.12
CA LYS A 2 -3.18 5.33 21.94
C LYS A 2 -2.60 6.18 20.81
N THR A 3 -1.36 5.87 20.41
CA THR A 3 -0.69 6.48 19.25
C THR A 3 -0.80 5.52 18.07
N TYR A 4 -1.17 6.07 16.90
CA TYR A 4 -1.23 5.35 15.64
C TYR A 4 -0.36 6.08 14.61
N ALA A 5 0.32 5.32 13.75
CA ALA A 5 1.09 5.86 12.65
C ALA A 5 0.37 5.56 11.33
N PHE A 6 0.31 6.55 10.45
CA PHE A 6 -0.27 6.45 9.11
C PHE A 6 0.86 6.76 8.12
N ILE A 7 1.21 5.78 7.29
CA ILE A 7 2.33 5.85 6.36
C ILE A 7 1.78 5.82 4.94
N ASP A 8 2.08 6.87 4.19
CA ASP A 8 1.83 6.92 2.75
C ASP A 8 3.04 6.37 1.98
N ALA A 9 2.84 5.23 1.32
CA ALA A 9 3.87 4.56 0.55
C ALA A 9 4.44 5.43 -0.56
N SER A 10 3.58 6.18 -1.26
CA SER A 10 3.98 6.95 -2.43
C SER A 10 5.07 7.95 -2.05
N ASN A 11 4.84 8.72 -0.99
CA ASN A 11 5.78 9.69 -0.46
C ASN A 11 7.08 9.04 0.07
N LEU A 12 7.01 7.84 0.67
CA LEU A 12 8.21 7.09 1.06
C LEU A 12 9.10 6.70 -0.13
N PHE A 13 8.47 6.20 -1.20
CA PHE A 13 9.20 5.75 -2.40
C PHE A 13 9.76 6.92 -3.22
N TYR A 14 9.01 8.01 -3.36
CA TYR A 14 9.47 9.21 -4.07
C TYR A 14 10.54 9.99 -3.29
N GLY A 15 10.45 10.03 -1.96
CA GLY A 15 11.39 10.74 -1.09
C GLY A 15 12.72 10.01 -0.85
N GLY A 16 12.70 8.67 -0.70
CA GLY A 16 13.88 7.88 -0.31
C GLY A 16 14.75 7.42 -1.49
N GLU A 17 14.22 6.55 -2.36
CA GLU A 17 15.05 5.82 -3.34
C GLU A 17 15.54 6.70 -4.51
N LYS A 18 14.77 7.72 -4.93
CA LYS A 18 15.14 8.54 -6.10
C LYS A 18 16.15 9.65 -5.81
N ASN A 19 16.16 10.18 -4.57
CA ASN A 19 16.88 11.42 -4.27
C ASN A 19 18.02 11.26 -3.25
N LEU A 20 18.01 10.21 -2.42
CA LEU A 20 18.92 10.14 -1.26
C LEU A 20 19.83 8.89 -1.25
N GLY A 21 19.66 7.95 -2.18
CA GLY A 21 20.56 6.79 -2.35
C GLY A 21 20.50 5.73 -1.25
N TRP A 22 19.57 5.83 -0.30
CA TRP A 22 19.35 4.84 0.75
C TRP A 22 17.98 4.17 0.61
N LYS A 23 17.86 2.94 1.11
CA LYS A 23 16.61 2.18 1.19
C LYS A 23 16.15 2.11 2.64
N ILE A 24 14.85 2.25 2.86
CA ILE A 24 14.24 2.10 4.18
C ILE A 24 14.24 0.62 4.58
N ASP A 25 14.78 0.33 5.76
CA ASP A 25 14.57 -0.94 6.44
C ASP A 25 13.25 -0.85 7.22
N TYR A 26 12.20 -1.44 6.66
CA TYR A 26 10.84 -1.33 7.22
C TYR A 26 10.70 -2.08 8.55
N GLN A 27 11.49 -3.13 8.80
CA GLN A 27 11.44 -3.79 10.09
C GLN A 27 12.02 -2.89 11.18
N LYS A 28 13.14 -2.21 10.91
CA LYS A 28 13.70 -1.20 11.82
C LYS A 28 12.80 0.01 11.99
N LEU A 29 12.14 0.47 10.91
CA LEU A 29 11.18 1.56 10.99
C LEU A 29 10.02 1.19 11.93
N LEU A 30 9.48 -0.02 11.82
CA LEU A 30 8.44 -0.51 12.70
C LEU A 30 8.88 -0.49 14.17
N TYR A 31 10.07 -1.03 14.48
CA TYR A 31 10.61 -0.99 15.84
C TYR A 31 10.81 0.46 16.33
N TYR A 32 11.40 1.32 15.50
CA TYR A 32 11.62 2.72 15.87
C TYR A 32 10.31 3.45 16.20
N LEU A 33 9.26 3.27 15.39
CA LEU A 33 7.96 3.88 15.64
C LEU A 33 7.31 3.37 16.94
N LYS A 34 7.42 2.08 17.20
CA LYS A 34 6.91 1.45 18.43
C LYS A 34 7.67 1.94 19.67
N GLU A 35 8.99 1.93 19.64
CA GLU A 35 9.82 2.28 20.81
C GLU A 35 9.84 3.79 21.07
N LYS A 36 10.01 4.62 20.04
CA LYS A 36 10.22 6.05 20.22
C LYS A 36 8.92 6.83 20.47
N TYR A 37 7.83 6.39 19.87
CA TYR A 37 6.55 7.11 19.86
C TYR A 37 5.40 6.29 20.46
N GLU A 38 5.69 5.10 21.02
CA GLU A 38 4.70 4.21 21.63
C GLU A 38 3.54 3.89 20.67
N VAL A 39 3.86 3.76 19.37
CA VAL A 39 2.86 3.50 18.33
C VAL A 39 2.29 2.09 18.52
N SER A 40 0.98 2.04 18.71
CA SER A 40 0.25 0.78 18.92
C SER A 40 -0.16 0.08 17.62
N ARG A 41 -0.42 0.84 16.55
CA ARG A 41 -0.72 0.32 15.20
C ARG A 41 -0.09 1.20 14.14
N ILE A 42 0.40 0.58 13.07
CA ILE A 42 1.02 1.26 11.94
C ILE A 42 0.23 0.89 10.69
N PHE A 43 -0.53 1.84 10.18
CA PHE A 43 -1.32 1.71 8.97
C PHE A 43 -0.46 2.12 7.76
N TYR A 44 -0.38 1.27 6.75
CA TYR A 44 0.43 1.47 5.56
C TYR A 44 -0.45 1.53 4.32
N PHE A 45 -0.47 2.68 3.68
CA PHE A 45 -1.34 3.00 2.56
C PHE A 45 -0.57 2.92 1.25
N GLY A 46 -1.07 2.16 0.28
CA GLY A 46 -0.39 2.02 -1.01
C GLY A 46 -1.29 1.47 -2.10
N ASP A 47 -0.72 1.37 -3.30
CA ASP A 47 -1.45 0.90 -4.48
C ASP A 47 -0.88 -0.41 -5.00
N ILE A 48 -1.73 -1.20 -5.65
CA ILE A 48 -1.36 -2.49 -6.24
C ILE A 48 -2.00 -2.69 -7.63
N GLU A 49 -1.26 -3.19 -8.61
CA GLU A 49 -1.83 -3.59 -9.90
C GLU A 49 -2.35 -5.02 -9.83
N LEU A 50 -3.55 -5.24 -10.36
CA LEU A 50 -4.29 -6.48 -10.19
C LEU A 50 -4.23 -7.43 -11.40
N HIS A 51 -3.96 -6.95 -12.61
CA HIS A 51 -3.87 -7.79 -13.83
C HIS A 51 -5.06 -8.76 -14.00
N GLY A 52 -6.27 -8.27 -13.74
CA GLY A 52 -7.49 -9.06 -13.81
C GLY A 52 -7.86 -9.83 -12.54
N PHE A 53 -7.06 -9.74 -11.47
CA PHE A 53 -7.51 -10.15 -10.13
C PHE A 53 -8.77 -9.38 -9.76
N LYS A 54 -9.83 -10.10 -9.39
CA LYS A 54 -11.11 -9.51 -9.03
C LYS A 54 -11.06 -9.02 -7.59
N PHE A 55 -11.31 -7.73 -7.40
CA PHE A 55 -11.42 -7.08 -6.11
C PHE A 55 -12.82 -6.48 -5.98
N ASP A 56 -13.51 -6.81 -4.89
CA ASP A 56 -14.88 -6.35 -4.62
C ASP A 56 -14.84 -5.25 -3.56
N TYR A 57 -14.94 -4.00 -4.02
CA TYR A 57 -14.92 -2.80 -3.17
C TYR A 57 -16.06 -2.75 -2.14
N LEU A 58 -17.15 -3.50 -2.34
CA LEU A 58 -18.28 -3.53 -1.40
C LEU A 58 -18.08 -4.55 -0.28
N LYS A 59 -17.19 -5.54 -0.48
CA LYS A 59 -16.95 -6.62 0.49
C LYS A 59 -15.61 -6.51 1.20
N GLU A 60 -14.61 -5.95 0.54
CA GLU A 60 -13.24 -5.89 1.03
C GLU A 60 -12.80 -4.41 1.16
N GLU A 61 -12.40 -3.99 2.37
CA GLU A 61 -11.92 -2.61 2.60
C GLU A 61 -10.54 -2.36 1.95
N THR A 62 -9.74 -3.41 1.77
CA THR A 62 -8.35 -3.39 1.28
C THR A 62 -8.10 -4.60 0.40
N VAL A 63 -7.22 -4.47 -0.61
CA VAL A 63 -6.86 -5.61 -1.47
C VAL A 63 -6.17 -6.70 -0.62
N PRO A 64 -6.65 -7.95 -0.63
CA PRO A 64 -6.03 -9.06 0.10
C PRO A 64 -4.73 -9.46 -0.58
N VAL A 65 -3.60 -8.94 -0.07
CA VAL A 65 -2.29 -9.05 -0.70
C VAL A 65 -1.86 -10.49 -0.98
N GLU A 66 -2.16 -11.43 -0.09
CA GLU A 66 -1.83 -12.85 -0.28
C GLU A 66 -2.56 -13.45 -1.48
N LYS A 67 -3.86 -13.15 -1.63
CA LYS A 67 -4.65 -13.61 -2.78
C LYS A 67 -4.14 -12.98 -4.08
N ALA A 68 -3.85 -11.68 -4.06
CA ALA A 68 -3.31 -10.96 -5.21
C ALA A 68 -1.92 -11.49 -5.62
N LYS A 69 -1.01 -11.70 -4.66
CA LYS A 69 0.33 -12.29 -4.85
C LYS A 69 0.22 -13.68 -5.50
N SER A 70 -0.64 -14.54 -4.95
CA SER A 70 -0.89 -15.89 -5.48
C SER A 70 -1.41 -15.82 -6.91
N TYR A 71 -2.42 -14.99 -7.18
CA TYR A 71 -2.98 -14.79 -8.51
C TYR A 71 -1.92 -14.35 -9.53
N LEU A 72 -1.10 -13.34 -9.21
CA LEU A 72 -0.06 -12.85 -10.11
C LEU A 72 1.00 -13.93 -10.41
N SER A 73 1.37 -14.72 -9.39
CA SER A 73 2.29 -15.84 -9.57
C SER A 73 1.72 -16.90 -10.51
N THR A 74 0.44 -17.26 -10.35
CA THR A 74 -0.26 -18.20 -11.23
C THR A 74 -0.39 -17.65 -12.65
N LEU A 75 -0.72 -16.36 -12.80
CA LEU A 75 -0.82 -15.70 -14.10
C LEU A 75 0.48 -15.81 -14.90
N ILE A 76 1.63 -15.56 -14.26
CA ILE A 76 2.95 -15.70 -14.90
C ILE A 76 3.20 -17.17 -15.26
N LYS A 77 2.90 -18.11 -14.37
CA LYS A 77 3.12 -19.55 -14.61
C LYS A 77 2.30 -20.08 -15.79
N GLU A 78 1.03 -19.71 -15.87
CA GLU A 78 0.08 -20.26 -16.86
C GLU A 78 0.11 -19.52 -18.20
N ARG A 79 0.30 -18.20 -18.17
CA ARG A 79 0.21 -17.35 -19.37
C ARG A 79 1.53 -16.72 -19.77
N GLY A 80 2.60 -16.84 -18.98
CA GLY A 80 3.89 -16.19 -19.21
C GLY A 80 4.48 -16.45 -20.59
N GLY A 81 4.40 -17.68 -21.10
CA GLY A 81 4.91 -18.03 -22.43
C GLY A 81 4.14 -17.42 -23.60
N LYS A 82 2.96 -16.84 -23.36
CA LYS A 82 2.13 -16.16 -24.37
C LYS A 82 2.22 -14.63 -24.27
N LEU A 83 2.89 -14.10 -23.25
CA LEU A 83 3.04 -12.66 -23.04
C LEU A 83 4.28 -12.16 -23.78
N THR A 84 4.23 -10.90 -24.25
CA THR A 84 5.43 -10.22 -24.69
C THR A 84 6.41 -10.05 -23.53
N GLU A 85 7.69 -9.90 -23.84
CA GLU A 85 8.73 -9.68 -22.84
C GLU A 85 8.45 -8.45 -21.96
N ALA A 86 7.97 -7.35 -22.56
CA ALA A 86 7.61 -6.14 -21.84
C ALA A 86 6.46 -6.37 -20.84
N MET A 87 5.42 -7.10 -21.25
CA MET A 87 4.30 -7.46 -20.37
C MET A 87 4.75 -8.40 -19.25
N LEU A 88 5.58 -9.39 -19.56
CA LEU A 88 6.13 -10.31 -18.57
C LEU A 88 6.99 -9.58 -17.53
N LEU A 89 7.87 -8.67 -17.97
CA LEU A 89 8.69 -7.83 -17.08
C LEU A 89 7.82 -6.96 -16.18
N LEU A 90 6.77 -6.36 -16.74
CA LEU A 90 5.83 -5.52 -16.02
C LEU A 90 5.08 -6.30 -14.93
N ILE A 91 4.51 -7.47 -15.25
CA ILE A 91 3.79 -8.31 -14.27
C ILE A 91 4.77 -8.82 -13.20
N ASN A 92 5.99 -9.19 -13.56
CA ASN A 92 7.03 -9.56 -12.58
C ASN A 92 7.30 -8.42 -11.59
N ARG A 93 7.44 -7.18 -12.05
CA ARG A 93 7.62 -6.02 -11.17
C ARG A 93 6.45 -5.87 -10.19
N HIS A 94 5.22 -6.02 -10.67
CA HIS A 94 4.04 -5.93 -9.82
C HIS A 94 3.92 -7.11 -8.84
N LEU A 95 4.34 -8.32 -9.22
CA LEU A 95 4.47 -9.46 -8.32
C LEU A 95 5.50 -9.20 -7.21
N GLN A 96 6.66 -8.60 -7.54
CA GLN A 96 7.64 -8.21 -6.53
C GLN A 96 7.08 -7.18 -5.55
N ARG A 97 6.26 -6.23 -6.03
CA ARG A 97 5.53 -5.29 -5.16
C ARG A 97 4.54 -6.00 -4.25
N ALA A 98 3.77 -6.97 -4.76
CA ALA A 98 2.87 -7.78 -3.94
C ALA A 98 3.63 -8.59 -2.86
N ARG A 99 4.80 -9.13 -3.20
CA ARG A 99 5.70 -9.81 -2.23
C ARG A 99 6.24 -8.86 -1.17
N PHE A 100 6.60 -7.64 -1.55
CA PHE A 100 7.01 -6.60 -0.61
C PHE A 100 5.90 -6.28 0.39
N TYR A 101 4.67 -6.05 -0.09
CA TYR A 101 3.53 -5.81 0.79
C TYR A 101 3.23 -7.00 1.69
N SER A 102 3.21 -8.21 1.15
CA SER A 102 3.11 -9.45 1.94
C SER A 102 4.12 -9.48 3.09
N LYS A 103 5.37 -9.08 2.82
CA LYS A 103 6.41 -8.99 3.86
C LYS A 103 6.16 -7.90 4.91
N LEU A 104 5.63 -6.73 4.51
CA LEU A 104 5.21 -5.71 5.48
C LEU A 104 4.08 -6.22 6.38
N GLN A 105 3.11 -6.92 5.81
CA GLN A 105 2.03 -7.53 6.60
C GLN A 105 2.58 -8.53 7.62
N GLU A 106 3.52 -9.39 7.22
CA GLU A 106 4.22 -10.31 8.14
C GLU A 106 4.94 -9.60 9.29
N PHE A 107 5.51 -8.41 9.05
CA PHE A 107 6.14 -7.62 10.11
C PHE A 107 5.14 -6.99 11.10
N GLY A 108 3.85 -6.91 10.73
CA GLY A 108 2.80 -6.33 11.56
C GLY A 108 2.36 -4.92 11.15
N TYR A 109 2.53 -4.57 9.87
CA TYR A 109 1.87 -3.39 9.29
C TYR A 109 0.43 -3.72 8.91
N ASP A 110 -0.50 -2.83 9.25
CA ASP A 110 -1.91 -2.89 8.83
C ASP A 110 -2.02 -2.29 7.41
N LEU A 111 -2.17 -3.13 6.39
CA LEU A 111 -2.13 -2.69 4.99
C LEU A 111 -3.48 -2.20 4.46
N HIS A 112 -3.47 -1.00 3.90
CA HIS A 112 -4.58 -0.40 3.17
C HIS A 112 -4.18 -0.22 1.70
N LEU A 113 -4.39 -1.28 0.91
CA LEU A 113 -4.04 -1.34 -0.49
C LEU A 113 -5.26 -1.07 -1.37
N LYS A 114 -5.10 -0.18 -2.35
CA LYS A 114 -6.12 0.08 -3.36
C LYS A 114 -5.64 -0.33 -4.76
N PRO A 115 -6.54 -0.77 -5.65
CA PRO A 115 -6.15 -1.02 -7.04
C PRO A 115 -5.73 0.28 -7.73
N VAL A 116 -4.62 0.24 -8.47
CA VAL A 116 -4.20 1.37 -9.31
C VAL A 116 -5.30 1.66 -10.34
N LYS A 117 -5.81 2.89 -10.36
CA LYS A 117 -6.76 3.36 -11.37
C LYS A 117 -5.99 3.85 -12.60
N LEU A 118 -6.33 3.32 -13.78
CA LEU A 118 -5.85 3.79 -15.07
C LEU A 118 -6.93 4.71 -15.64
N TYR A 119 -6.57 5.97 -15.91
CA TYR A 119 -7.45 6.90 -16.61
C TYR A 119 -6.85 7.19 -17.98
N GLU A 120 -7.66 7.04 -19.03
CA GLU A 120 -7.33 7.54 -20.35
C GLU A 120 -7.61 9.04 -20.37
N GLN A 121 -6.61 9.83 -20.78
CA GLN A 121 -6.79 11.25 -21.03
C GLN A 121 -7.33 11.45 -22.45
N GLU A 122 -7.98 12.60 -22.69
CA GLU A 122 -8.56 12.96 -23.99
C GLU A 122 -7.52 13.04 -25.14
N ASP A 123 -6.24 13.17 -24.81
CA ASP A 123 -5.11 13.17 -25.75
C ASP A 123 -4.61 11.75 -26.12
N GLY A 124 -5.26 10.70 -25.63
CA GLY A 124 -4.88 9.30 -25.86
C GLY A 124 -3.75 8.79 -24.95
N THR A 125 -3.24 9.60 -24.02
CA THR A 125 -2.22 9.17 -23.06
C THR A 125 -2.86 8.62 -21.79
N THR A 126 -2.35 7.49 -21.26
CA THR A 126 -2.86 6.92 -20.00
C THR A 126 -2.14 7.55 -18.80
N LYS A 127 -2.85 8.26 -17.93
CA LYS A 127 -2.31 8.76 -16.66
C LYS A 127 -2.63 7.77 -15.55
N ARG A 128 -1.59 7.19 -14.95
CA ARG A 128 -1.71 6.48 -13.66
C ARG A 128 -1.83 7.53 -12.57
N LYS A 129 -2.96 7.58 -11.87
CA LYS A 129 -3.10 8.39 -10.66
C LYS A 129 -3.77 7.58 -9.57
N ALA A 130 -3.12 7.55 -8.43
CA ALA A 130 -3.60 6.89 -7.24
C ALA A 130 -3.35 7.84 -6.07
N ASN A 131 -4.41 8.48 -5.59
CA ASN A 131 -4.35 9.37 -4.44
C ASN A 131 -4.94 8.62 -3.26
N CYS A 132 -4.10 8.19 -2.34
CA CYS A 132 -4.53 7.54 -1.10
C CYS A 132 -4.91 8.55 0.00
N ASP A 133 -4.76 9.86 -0.27
CA ASP A 133 -5.01 10.95 0.68
C ASP A 133 -6.43 10.92 1.28
N VAL A 134 -7.44 10.59 0.45
CA VAL A 134 -8.85 10.53 0.87
C VAL A 134 -9.10 9.34 1.79
N ASP A 135 -8.56 8.17 1.46
CA ASP A 135 -8.69 6.97 2.29
C ASP A 135 -7.93 7.13 3.62
N MET A 136 -6.73 7.70 3.58
CA MET A 136 -5.95 8.02 4.77
C MET A 136 -6.69 9.02 5.67
N THR A 137 -7.30 10.07 5.09
CA THR A 137 -8.10 11.04 5.83
C THR A 137 -9.34 10.40 6.46
N PHE A 138 -10.01 9.51 5.75
CA PHE A 138 -11.17 8.78 6.27
C PHE A 138 -10.81 7.88 7.45
N HIS A 139 -9.72 7.11 7.35
CA HIS A 139 -9.24 6.27 8.45
C HIS A 139 -8.79 7.11 9.65
N LEU A 140 -8.12 8.24 9.42
CA LEU A 140 -7.79 9.20 10.48
C LEU A 140 -9.04 9.71 11.21
N MET A 141 -10.12 10.02 10.49
CA MET A 141 -11.40 10.45 11.07
C MET A 141 -12.10 9.33 11.84
N LYS A 142 -12.13 8.10 11.30
CA LYS A 142 -12.73 6.93 11.96
C LYS A 142 -12.03 6.61 13.29
N GLU A 143 -10.70 6.65 13.32
CA GLU A 143 -9.92 6.40 14.55
C GLU A 143 -9.97 7.57 15.54
N LYS A 144 -10.26 8.79 15.06
CA LYS A 144 -10.51 9.95 15.92
C LYS A 144 -11.81 9.79 16.72
N ASP A 145 -12.87 9.26 16.11
CA ASP A 145 -14.15 9.03 16.80
C ASP A 145 -14.12 7.80 17.73
N ASN A 146 -13.19 6.87 17.50
CA ASN A 146 -12.93 5.73 18.38
C ASN A 146 -12.07 6.09 19.62
N ARG A 147 -11.69 7.37 19.78
CA ARG A 147 -11.09 7.88 21.02
C ARG A 147 -12.20 8.21 22.02
N SER A 148 -12.40 7.33 22.99
CA SER A 148 -13.23 7.55 24.19
C SER A 148 -12.56 8.48 25.21
N GLY A 149 -12.00 9.62 24.79
CA GLY A 149 -11.29 10.54 25.69
C GLY A 149 -11.41 12.00 25.27
N PRO A 150 -11.63 12.93 26.22
CA PRO A 150 -11.75 14.34 25.91
C PRO A 150 -10.45 14.89 25.30
N TRP A 151 -10.61 15.87 24.40
CA TRP A 151 -9.50 16.60 23.80
C TRP A 151 -8.58 17.18 24.89
N PRO A 152 -7.25 17.10 24.74
CA PRO A 152 -6.37 17.93 25.54
C PRO A 152 -6.60 19.38 25.11
N THR A 153 -7.39 20.11 25.89
CA THR A 153 -7.45 21.57 25.81
C THR A 153 -6.07 22.09 26.17
N SER A 154 -5.42 22.78 25.23
CA SER A 154 -4.16 23.49 25.46
C SER A 154 -4.30 24.43 26.65
N ARG A 155 -3.43 24.28 27.64
CA ARG A 155 -3.10 25.36 28.59
C ARG A 155 -2.09 26.29 27.94
#